data_AF-A0ABD2NW06-F1
#
_entry.id   AF-A0ABD2NW06-F1
#
_cell.length_a   1.000
_cell.length_b   1.000
_cell.length_c   1.000
_cell.angle_alpha   90.00
_cell.angle_beta   90.00
_cell.angle_gamma   90.00
#
_symmetry.space_group_name_H-M   'P 1'
#
loop_
_entity.id
_entity.type
_entity.pdbx_description
1 polymer ?
#
loop_
_entity_poly.entity_id
_entity_poly.type
_entity_poly.pdbx_seq_one_letter_code
_entity_poly.pdbx_strand_id
1 'polypeptide(L)'
;MQAWGLVVLLVSKALGHTSEINLTEEDKASGFLHSQRALAEVTEMIRTSHLIHKGLMNLQKDYIEEISGDMVFGNKIALLSGDYLLSNSCVELANLQNQELVELMSSAVRDLSESEFIGLRDSQNNPLPSPPKKEKDEYSFQFSDDPLEPVRIEDALGNAQAEWTLRNILEAGSLLGKSCQGTLKLAGHSSDLQEQAYRFGRHIALAWQACLERQPFISGSAGPFSLVSAPVLFTLEYNHGLYAEIEKGYHNINDVDFDEIRRIVLEGPGLELTKKLQSEHSDMSFEFLRKLPDTEARNAILNILAAME
;
A
#
# COMPACT_ATOMS: atom_id res chain seq x y z
N MET A 1 -8.06 4.64 -10.60
CA MET A 1 -9.10 3.63 -10.36
C MET A 1 -9.35 3.62 -8.85
N GLN A 2 -10.58 3.82 -8.38
CA GLN A 2 -10.95 3.84 -6.95
C GLN A 2 -11.02 2.40 -6.40
N ALA A 3 -9.86 1.75 -6.27
CA ALA A 3 -9.82 0.33 -5.94
C ALA A 3 -9.96 0.05 -4.42
N TRP A 4 -9.59 1.00 -3.55
CA TRP A 4 -9.53 0.78 -2.10
C TRP A 4 -10.94 0.84 -1.49
N GLY A 5 -11.69 1.90 -1.79
CA GLY A 5 -13.08 2.05 -1.37
C GLY A 5 -13.97 0.94 -1.93
N LEU A 6 -13.71 0.50 -3.17
CA LEU A 6 -14.42 -0.65 -3.75
C LEU A 6 -14.15 -1.93 -2.96
N VAL A 7 -12.89 -2.26 -2.64
CA VAL A 7 -12.57 -3.45 -1.83
C VAL A 7 -13.24 -3.37 -0.46
N VAL A 8 -13.22 -2.20 0.20
CA VAL A 8 -13.90 -1.99 1.49
C VAL A 8 -15.40 -2.26 1.36
N LEU A 9 -16.06 -1.75 0.32
CA LEU A 9 -17.49 -2.00 0.07
C LEU A 9 -17.79 -3.47 -0.24
N LEU A 10 -16.93 -4.14 -1.00
CA LEU A 10 -17.09 -5.56 -1.32
C LEU A 10 -16.96 -6.43 -0.06
N VAL A 11 -16.00 -6.14 0.82
CA VAL A 11 -15.87 -6.81 2.13
C VAL A 11 -17.12 -6.56 2.98
N SER A 12 -17.58 -5.31 3.03
CA SER A 12 -18.80 -4.92 3.76
C SER A 12 -20.01 -5.73 3.28
N LYS A 13 -20.21 -5.83 1.97
CA LYS A 13 -21.34 -6.53 1.35
C LYS A 13 -21.22 -8.06 1.47
N ALA A 14 -19.99 -8.61 1.44
CA ALA A 14 -19.77 -10.05 1.57
C ALA A 14 -20.12 -10.58 2.97
N LEU A 15 -19.89 -9.77 4.00
CA LEU A 15 -20.10 -10.12 5.40
C LEU A 15 -21.42 -9.61 5.99
N GLY A 16 -22.00 -8.57 5.39
CA GLY A 16 -23.19 -7.90 5.90
C GLY A 16 -22.95 -7.28 7.28
N HIS A 17 -24.02 -7.14 8.04
CA HIS A 17 -24.07 -6.57 9.38
C HIS A 17 -24.74 -7.54 10.37
N THR A 18 -24.39 -7.40 11.65
CA THR A 18 -25.03 -8.17 12.72
C THR A 18 -26.47 -7.71 12.96
N SER A 19 -27.32 -8.60 13.45
CA SER A 19 -28.76 -8.35 13.69
C SER A 19 -29.04 -7.30 14.78
N GLU A 20 -28.02 -6.88 15.52
CA GLU A 20 -28.11 -5.90 16.61
C GLU A 20 -28.07 -4.45 16.09
N ILE A 21 -27.71 -4.24 14.82
CA ILE A 21 -27.62 -2.91 14.23
C ILE A 21 -28.98 -2.42 13.76
N ASN A 22 -29.28 -1.15 14.05
CA ASN A 22 -30.51 -0.50 13.65
C ASN A 22 -30.69 -0.52 12.12
N LEU A 23 -31.74 -1.19 11.65
CA LEU A 23 -32.13 -1.31 10.23
C LEU A 23 -32.39 0.05 9.53
N THR A 24 -32.47 1.15 10.28
CA THR A 24 -32.57 2.52 9.74
C THR A 24 -31.24 3.05 9.19
N GLU A 25 -30.10 2.46 9.56
CA GLU A 25 -28.77 2.80 9.00
C GLU A 25 -28.44 2.00 7.73
N GLU A 26 -29.21 0.97 7.43
CA GLU A 26 -29.01 0.12 6.27
C GLU A 26 -29.58 0.80 5.01
N ASP A 27 -28.73 0.99 4.02
CA ASP A 27 -29.19 1.33 2.68
C ASP A 27 -29.70 0.05 2.02
N LYS A 28 -31.03 -0.15 2.11
CA LYS A 28 -31.73 -1.33 1.58
C LYS A 28 -31.48 -1.58 0.08
N ALA A 29 -31.06 -0.57 -0.68
CA ALA A 29 -30.75 -0.73 -2.09
C ALA A 29 -29.36 -1.31 -2.35
N SER A 30 -28.39 -1.06 -1.46
CA SER A 30 -26.98 -1.43 -1.66
C SER A 30 -26.50 -2.58 -0.77
N GLY A 31 -27.18 -2.84 0.37
CA GLY A 31 -26.90 -3.97 1.26
C GLY A 31 -25.69 -3.77 2.18
N PHE A 32 -25.36 -2.51 2.48
CA PHE A 32 -24.38 -2.11 3.51
C PHE A 32 -24.86 -0.86 4.25
N LEU A 33 -24.23 -0.55 5.38
CA LEU A 33 -24.59 0.60 6.22
C LEU A 33 -24.10 1.92 5.61
N HIS A 34 -24.82 3.01 5.87
CA HIS A 34 -24.35 4.34 5.48
C HIS A 34 -22.97 4.68 6.06
N SER A 35 -22.70 4.23 7.30
CA SER A 35 -21.41 4.37 7.96
C SER A 35 -20.29 3.62 7.25
N GLN A 36 -20.56 2.41 6.73
CA GLN A 36 -19.58 1.63 5.95
C GLN A 36 -19.27 2.31 4.60
N ARG A 37 -20.29 2.92 3.98
CA ARG A 37 -20.10 3.73 2.77
C ARG A 37 -19.23 4.95 3.03
N ALA A 38 -19.56 5.71 4.07
CA ALA A 38 -18.79 6.88 4.48
C ALA A 38 -17.33 6.49 4.78
N LEU A 39 -17.08 5.36 5.45
CA LEU A 39 -15.71 4.89 5.66
C LEU A 39 -14.98 4.52 4.36
N ALA A 40 -15.66 3.94 3.38
CA ALA A 40 -15.08 3.68 2.06
C ALA A 40 -14.73 4.98 1.30
N GLU A 41 -15.59 5.99 1.41
CA GLU A 41 -15.36 7.33 0.83
C GLU A 41 -14.18 8.03 1.53
N VAL A 42 -14.13 8.01 2.85
CA VAL A 42 -12.97 8.45 3.67
C VAL A 42 -11.68 7.77 3.24
N THR A 43 -11.71 6.45 3.03
CA THR A 43 -10.54 5.66 2.63
C THR A 43 -9.99 6.16 1.29
N GLU A 44 -10.86 6.38 0.30
CA GLU A 44 -10.47 6.93 -0.99
C GLU A 44 -9.99 8.38 -0.90
N MET A 45 -10.58 9.21 -0.04
CA MET A 45 -10.08 10.58 0.19
C MET A 45 -8.67 10.59 0.78
N ILE A 46 -8.40 9.77 1.79
CA ILE A 46 -7.05 9.66 2.39
C ILE A 46 -6.07 9.14 1.34
N ARG A 47 -6.42 8.07 0.62
CA ARG A 47 -5.56 7.50 -0.44
C ARG A 47 -5.25 8.53 -1.53
N THR A 48 -6.26 9.26 -1.98
CA THR A 48 -6.14 10.26 -3.05
C THR A 48 -5.33 11.46 -2.59
N SER A 49 -5.55 11.95 -1.36
CA SER A 49 -4.76 13.01 -0.75
C SER A 49 -3.27 12.64 -0.74
N HIS A 50 -2.94 11.44 -0.25
CA HIS A 50 -1.57 10.96 -0.21
C HIS A 50 -0.95 10.84 -1.60
N LEU A 51 -1.68 10.34 -2.61
CA LEU A 51 -1.20 10.29 -4.00
C LEU A 51 -0.93 11.68 -4.59
N ILE A 52 -1.80 12.66 -4.30
CA ILE A 52 -1.61 14.04 -4.75
C ILE A 52 -0.33 14.63 -4.13
N HIS A 53 -0.13 14.45 -2.83
CA HIS A 53 1.09 14.93 -2.15
C HIS A 53 2.35 14.25 -2.67
N LYS A 54 2.32 12.93 -2.89
CA LYS A 54 3.46 12.20 -3.51
C LYS A 54 3.76 12.67 -4.92
N GLY A 55 2.75 13.03 -5.70
CA GLY A 55 2.93 13.59 -7.04
C GLY A 55 3.69 14.92 -7.09
N LEU A 56 3.86 15.59 -5.93
CA LEU A 56 4.62 16.84 -5.80
C LEU A 56 6.05 16.62 -5.31
N MET A 57 6.41 15.41 -4.92
CA MET A 57 7.76 15.04 -4.53
C MET A 57 8.61 14.70 -5.75
N ASN A 58 9.94 14.75 -5.60
CA ASN A 58 10.91 14.37 -6.64
C ASN A 58 10.80 15.18 -7.95
N LEU A 59 10.35 16.44 -7.90
CA LEU A 59 10.34 17.34 -9.06
C LEU A 59 11.78 17.60 -9.52
N GLN A 60 12.11 17.21 -10.75
CA GLN A 60 13.45 17.35 -11.33
C GLN A 60 13.93 18.82 -11.32
N LYS A 61 15.14 19.06 -10.79
CA LYS A 61 15.72 20.39 -10.65
C LYS A 61 15.97 21.08 -12.01
N ASP A 62 16.26 20.33 -13.06
CA ASP A 62 16.55 20.89 -14.38
C ASP A 62 15.32 21.54 -15.02
N TYR A 63 14.12 21.18 -14.58
CA TYR A 63 12.89 21.89 -14.95
C TYR A 63 12.70 23.18 -14.15
N ILE A 64 13.30 23.32 -12.95
CA ILE A 64 13.14 24.45 -12.02
C ILE A 64 13.62 25.78 -12.62
N GLU A 65 14.68 25.77 -13.42
CA GLU A 65 15.18 26.99 -14.08
C GLU A 65 14.24 27.51 -15.18
N GLU A 66 13.33 26.67 -15.71
CA GLU A 66 12.28 27.01 -16.68
C GLU A 66 10.85 26.83 -16.15
N ILE A 67 10.64 26.74 -14.82
CA ILE A 67 9.27 26.63 -14.28
C ILE A 67 8.51 27.93 -14.56
N SER A 68 7.54 27.84 -15.49
CA SER A 68 6.57 28.91 -15.70
C SER A 68 5.80 29.17 -14.40
N GLY A 69 5.37 30.42 -14.17
CA GLY A 69 4.55 30.77 -13.00
C GLY A 69 3.31 29.87 -12.84
N ASP A 70 2.80 29.33 -13.94
CA ASP A 70 1.65 28.42 -13.98
C ASP A 70 1.95 27.06 -13.34
N MET A 71 3.16 26.52 -13.47
CA MET A 71 3.52 25.23 -12.84
C MET A 71 3.75 25.40 -11.33
N VAL A 72 4.37 26.50 -10.87
CA VAL A 72 4.41 26.82 -9.42
C VAL A 72 3.00 26.95 -8.86
N PHE A 73 2.11 27.63 -9.59
CA PHE A 73 0.71 27.78 -9.19
C PHE A 73 -0.01 26.43 -9.12
N GLY A 74 0.14 25.59 -10.15
CA GLY A 74 -0.40 24.23 -10.19
C GLY A 74 0.04 23.37 -8.99
N ASN A 75 1.33 23.41 -8.64
CA ASN A 75 1.86 22.67 -7.49
C ASN A 75 1.25 23.12 -6.16
N LYS A 76 1.03 24.43 -5.99
CA LYS A 76 0.34 24.97 -4.80
C LYS A 76 -1.12 24.51 -4.73
N ILE A 77 -1.83 24.50 -5.86
CA ILE A 77 -3.21 24.02 -5.92
C ILE A 77 -3.28 22.53 -5.59
N ALA A 78 -2.37 21.72 -6.12
CA ALA A 78 -2.29 20.30 -5.81
C ALA A 78 -2.03 20.07 -4.31
N LEU A 79 -1.08 20.79 -3.70
CA LEU A 79 -0.79 20.68 -2.26
C LEU A 79 -2.04 20.96 -1.42
N LEU A 80 -2.71 22.09 -1.69
CA LEU A 80 -3.94 22.48 -1.00
C LEU A 80 -5.10 21.53 -1.26
N SER A 81 -5.16 20.91 -2.44
CA SER A 81 -6.18 19.91 -2.77
C SER A 81 -5.98 18.62 -1.95
N GLY A 82 -4.73 18.19 -1.78
CA GLY A 82 -4.40 17.08 -0.88
C GLY A 82 -4.80 17.41 0.57
N ASP A 83 -4.48 18.61 1.05
CA ASP A 83 -4.83 19.06 2.41
C ASP A 83 -6.36 19.13 2.61
N TYR A 84 -7.08 19.62 1.60
CA TYR A 84 -8.53 19.70 1.60
C TYR A 84 -9.19 18.32 1.71
N LEU A 85 -8.73 17.35 0.91
CA LEU A 85 -9.24 15.98 0.96
C LEU A 85 -8.96 15.33 2.32
N LEU A 86 -7.76 15.51 2.88
CA LEU A 86 -7.42 14.99 4.19
C LEU A 86 -8.28 15.62 5.29
N SER A 87 -8.47 16.94 5.27
CA SER A 87 -9.33 17.66 6.21
C SER A 87 -10.78 17.18 6.16
N ASN A 88 -11.35 17.03 4.96
CA ASN A 88 -12.70 16.49 4.79
C ASN A 88 -12.81 15.04 5.31
N SER A 89 -11.80 14.21 5.07
CA SER A 89 -11.79 12.84 5.59
C SER A 89 -11.83 12.81 7.13
N CYS A 90 -11.16 13.74 7.80
CA CYS A 90 -11.20 13.89 9.25
C CYS A 90 -12.59 14.34 9.74
N VAL A 91 -13.24 15.26 9.02
CA VAL A 91 -14.61 15.71 9.35
C VAL A 91 -15.61 14.57 9.20
N GLU A 92 -15.54 13.81 8.12
CA GLU A 92 -16.40 12.65 7.90
C GLU A 92 -16.18 11.56 8.96
N LEU A 93 -14.93 11.26 9.32
CA LEU A 93 -14.61 10.34 10.42
C LEU A 93 -15.18 10.80 11.76
N ALA A 94 -15.09 12.09 12.06
CA ALA A 94 -15.67 12.65 13.29
C ALA A 94 -17.21 12.53 13.29
N ASN A 95 -17.86 12.69 12.15
CA ASN A 95 -19.32 12.55 12.01
C ASN A 95 -19.81 11.12 12.21
N LEU A 96 -18.94 10.11 12.00
CA LEU A 96 -19.24 8.71 12.35
C LEU A 96 -19.32 8.49 13.88
N GLN A 97 -18.85 9.44 14.69
CA GLN A 97 -18.92 9.41 16.16
C GLN A 97 -18.38 8.11 16.79
N ASN A 98 -17.36 7.52 16.16
CA ASN A 98 -16.74 6.29 16.62
C ASN A 98 -15.26 6.56 16.93
N GLN A 99 -14.95 6.74 18.22
CA GLN A 99 -13.61 7.12 18.68
C GLN A 99 -12.54 6.08 18.27
N GLU A 100 -12.84 4.79 18.41
CA GLU A 100 -11.90 3.73 18.04
C GLU A 100 -11.63 3.71 16.53
N LEU A 101 -12.64 4.03 15.70
CA LEU A 101 -12.46 4.16 14.25
C LEU A 101 -11.61 5.39 13.90
N VAL A 102 -11.83 6.52 14.57
CA VAL A 102 -11.01 7.73 14.39
C VAL A 102 -9.55 7.45 14.73
N GLU A 103 -9.28 6.77 15.85
CA GLU A 103 -7.92 6.35 16.25
C GLU A 103 -7.30 5.42 15.20
N LEU A 104 -8.04 4.40 14.78
CA LEU A 104 -7.60 3.44 13.77
C LEU A 104 -7.22 4.13 12.45
N MET A 105 -8.09 5.00 11.93
CA MET A 105 -7.83 5.69 10.66
C MET A 105 -6.74 6.77 10.78
N SER A 106 -6.63 7.45 11.94
CA SER A 106 -5.53 8.38 12.19
C SER A 106 -4.17 7.67 12.18
N SER A 107 -4.11 6.45 12.73
CA SER A 107 -2.89 5.63 12.66
C SER A 107 -2.56 5.19 11.23
N ALA A 108 -3.55 5.04 10.33
CA ALA A 108 -3.27 4.80 8.91
C ALA A 108 -2.62 6.03 8.25
N VAL A 109 -3.07 7.24 8.58
CA VAL A 109 -2.47 8.50 8.09
C VAL A 109 -1.03 8.67 8.61
N ARG A 110 -0.76 8.29 9.86
CA ARG A 110 0.60 8.20 10.41
C ARG A 110 1.46 7.26 9.55
N ASP A 111 1.01 6.04 9.31
CA ASP A 111 1.76 5.03 8.56
C ASP A 111 2.09 5.50 7.12
N LEU A 112 1.12 6.13 6.44
CA LEU A 112 1.32 6.76 5.13
C LEU A 112 2.34 7.91 5.16
N SER A 113 2.43 8.63 6.29
CA SER A 113 3.43 9.69 6.45
C SER A 113 4.82 9.09 6.67
N GLU A 114 4.90 8.01 7.47
CA GLU A 114 6.15 7.29 7.75
C GLU A 114 6.73 6.59 6.52
N SER A 115 5.88 6.13 5.57
CA SER A 115 6.35 5.49 4.33
C SER A 115 7.30 6.35 3.51
N GLU A 116 7.12 7.68 3.58
CA GLU A 116 7.93 8.66 2.84
C GLU A 116 9.29 8.93 3.48
N PHE A 117 9.62 8.28 4.59
CA PHE A 117 10.90 8.43 5.31
C PHE A 117 11.62 7.11 5.64
N ILE A 118 11.20 5.99 5.03
CA ILE A 118 11.91 4.70 5.14
C ILE A 118 13.24 4.69 4.39
N GLY A 119 14.32 4.33 5.08
CA GLY A 119 15.60 3.95 4.50
C GLY A 119 16.40 5.12 3.89
N LEU A 120 17.33 4.79 3.00
CA LEU A 120 18.18 5.76 2.30
C LEU A 120 17.38 6.49 1.22
N ARG A 121 17.70 7.78 1.02
CA ARG A 121 17.05 8.65 0.02
C ARG A 121 18.07 9.58 -0.62
N ASP A 122 17.84 9.92 -1.88
CA ASP A 122 18.68 10.88 -2.59
C ASP A 122 18.34 12.33 -2.21
N SER A 123 19.00 13.31 -2.84
CA SER A 123 18.77 14.73 -2.54
C SER A 123 17.38 15.26 -2.94
N GLN A 124 16.59 14.49 -3.68
CA GLN A 124 15.24 14.83 -4.09
C GLN A 124 14.15 14.06 -3.32
N ASN A 125 14.55 13.16 -2.42
CA ASN A 125 13.71 12.24 -1.64
C ASN A 125 13.29 10.94 -2.38
N ASN A 126 13.98 10.58 -3.47
CA ASN A 126 13.77 9.30 -4.13
C ASN A 126 14.26 8.15 -3.23
N PRO A 127 13.48 7.07 -3.05
CA PRO A 127 13.86 5.98 -2.17
C PRO A 127 14.97 5.11 -2.80
N LEU A 128 15.99 4.80 -2.00
CA LEU A 128 17.04 3.85 -2.31
C LEU A 128 16.92 2.61 -1.40
N PRO A 129 17.27 1.42 -1.91
CA PRO A 129 17.27 0.20 -1.12
C PRO A 129 18.40 0.23 -0.09
N SER A 130 18.17 -0.33 1.10
CA SER A 130 19.25 -0.46 2.08
C SER A 130 20.29 -1.52 1.66
N PRO A 131 21.55 -1.42 2.11
CA PRO A 131 22.57 -2.42 1.80
C PRO A 131 22.13 -3.82 2.25
N PRO A 132 22.25 -4.86 1.40
CA PRO A 132 21.90 -6.22 1.78
C PRO A 132 22.66 -6.69 3.01
N LYS A 133 21.95 -7.27 3.98
CA LYS A 133 22.58 -7.89 5.16
C LYS A 133 23.45 -9.07 4.72
N LYS A 134 24.63 -9.22 5.32
CA LYS A 134 25.61 -10.28 4.97
C LYS A 134 25.14 -11.67 5.39
N GLU A 135 24.41 -11.75 6.49
CA GLU A 135 23.81 -12.98 6.98
C GLU A 135 22.35 -12.99 6.55
N LYS A 136 21.89 -14.12 6.01
CA LYS A 136 20.48 -14.40 5.85
C LYS A 136 19.93 -14.66 7.25
N ASP A 137 19.71 -13.61 8.02
CA ASP A 137 18.96 -13.72 9.27
C ASP A 137 17.68 -14.51 8.95
N GLU A 138 17.38 -15.55 9.73
CA GLU A 138 16.10 -16.24 9.62
C GLU A 138 15.00 -15.19 9.66
N TYR A 139 14.15 -15.20 8.64
CA TYR A 139 13.01 -14.32 8.49
C TYR A 139 12.24 -14.20 9.82
N SER A 140 12.45 -13.12 10.57
CA SER A 140 11.75 -12.87 11.83
C SER A 140 10.95 -11.57 11.79
N PHE A 141 10.87 -10.90 10.64
CA PHE A 141 10.04 -9.72 10.49
C PHE A 141 8.57 -10.14 10.42
N GLN A 142 7.97 -10.23 11.59
CA GLN A 142 6.53 -10.31 11.74
C GLN A 142 6.03 -8.92 12.04
N PHE A 143 5.09 -8.44 11.24
CA PHE A 143 4.36 -7.26 11.64
C PHE A 143 3.53 -7.59 12.87
N SER A 144 3.43 -6.62 13.77
CA SER A 144 2.46 -6.69 14.83
C SER A 144 1.07 -6.91 14.24
N ASP A 145 0.32 -7.77 14.91
CA ASP A 145 -1.11 -7.92 14.68
C ASP A 145 -1.90 -6.76 15.30
N ASP A 146 -1.28 -5.99 16.19
CA ASP A 146 -1.84 -4.74 16.70
C ASP A 146 -1.77 -3.66 15.59
N PRO A 147 -2.93 -3.19 15.07
CA PRO A 147 -2.95 -2.17 14.02
C PRO A 147 -2.47 -0.79 14.50
N LEU A 148 -2.39 -0.54 15.81
CA LEU A 148 -1.98 0.74 16.37
C LEU A 148 -0.49 0.79 16.70
N GLU A 149 0.16 -0.36 16.88
CA GLU A 149 1.59 -0.44 17.20
C GLU A 149 2.43 0.15 16.05
N PRO A 150 3.33 1.11 16.31
CA PRO A 150 4.25 1.62 15.30
C PRO A 150 5.18 0.52 14.80
N VAL A 151 5.44 0.48 13.50
CA VAL A 151 6.31 -0.53 12.91
C VAL A 151 7.77 -0.18 13.13
N ARG A 152 8.58 -1.13 13.62
CA ARG A 152 10.03 -0.96 13.77
C ARG A 152 10.72 -1.02 12.42
N ILE A 153 11.02 0.15 11.86
CA ILE A 153 11.60 0.27 10.52
C ILE A 153 12.97 -0.42 10.42
N GLU A 154 13.81 -0.25 11.45
CA GLU A 154 15.20 -0.72 11.48
C GLU A 154 15.38 -2.23 11.37
N ASP A 155 14.40 -3.01 11.85
CA ASP A 155 14.45 -4.47 11.84
C ASP A 155 14.31 -5.04 10.40
N ALA A 156 13.62 -4.30 9.52
CA ALA A 156 13.31 -4.75 8.16
C ALA A 156 14.40 -4.42 7.13
N LEU A 157 15.17 -3.35 7.34
CA LEU A 157 16.10 -2.81 6.33
C LEU A 157 17.22 -3.81 5.98
N GLY A 158 17.53 -3.92 4.69
CA GLY A 158 18.59 -4.78 4.17
C GLY A 158 18.23 -6.27 4.04
N ASN A 159 17.00 -6.66 4.40
CA ASN A 159 16.40 -7.94 3.99
C ASN A 159 15.36 -7.66 2.90
N ALA A 160 15.46 -8.31 1.73
CA ALA A 160 14.66 -7.90 0.57
C ALA A 160 13.16 -8.00 0.83
N GLN A 161 12.71 -9.13 1.37
CA GLN A 161 11.29 -9.36 1.63
C GLN A 161 10.78 -8.47 2.75
N ALA A 162 11.50 -8.36 3.87
CA ALA A 162 11.08 -7.55 5.01
C ALA A 162 11.02 -6.06 4.65
N GLU A 163 12.07 -5.52 4.02
CA GLU A 163 12.13 -4.12 3.61
C GLU A 163 11.02 -3.79 2.60
N TRP A 164 10.83 -4.64 1.58
CA TRP A 164 9.76 -4.45 0.61
C TRP A 164 8.38 -4.49 1.28
N THR A 165 8.15 -5.44 2.18
CA THR A 165 6.85 -5.58 2.85
C THR A 165 6.59 -4.38 3.75
N LEU A 166 7.59 -3.91 4.51
CA LEU A 166 7.51 -2.69 5.33
C LEU A 166 7.08 -1.49 4.49
N ARG A 167 7.79 -1.23 3.40
CA ARG A 167 7.52 -0.09 2.51
C ARG A 167 6.08 -0.11 2.02
N ASN A 168 5.62 -1.24 1.52
CA ASN A 168 4.31 -1.36 0.89
C ASN A 168 3.14 -1.48 1.88
N ILE A 169 3.38 -1.99 3.09
CA ILE A 169 2.40 -1.89 4.17
C ILE A 169 2.21 -0.44 4.59
N LEU A 170 3.27 0.31 4.85
CA LEU A 170 3.15 1.71 5.27
C LEU A 170 2.56 2.58 4.15
N GLU A 171 2.96 2.35 2.89
CA GLU A 171 2.51 3.14 1.73
C GLU A 171 1.04 2.91 1.32
N ALA A 172 0.50 1.70 1.51
CA ALA A 172 -0.84 1.41 1.02
C ALA A 172 -1.59 0.31 1.79
N GLY A 173 -0.88 -0.72 2.26
CA GLY A 173 -1.50 -1.89 2.89
C GLY A 173 -2.15 -1.58 4.24
N SER A 174 -1.55 -0.70 5.04
CA SER A 174 -2.06 -0.32 6.36
C SER A 174 -3.41 0.38 6.25
N LEU A 175 -3.53 1.35 5.33
CA LEU A 175 -4.80 2.01 5.05
C LEU A 175 -5.89 1.01 4.64
N LEU A 176 -5.61 0.13 3.68
CA LEU A 176 -6.61 -0.85 3.22
C LEU A 176 -7.02 -1.83 4.33
N GLY A 177 -6.04 -2.37 5.06
CA GLY A 177 -6.29 -3.26 6.20
C GLY A 177 -7.15 -2.58 7.26
N LYS A 178 -6.78 -1.37 7.68
CA LYS A 178 -7.48 -0.61 8.72
C LYS A 178 -8.90 -0.25 8.28
N SER A 179 -9.11 0.06 7.01
CA SER A 179 -10.45 0.29 6.46
C SER A 179 -11.31 -0.99 6.43
N CYS A 180 -10.73 -2.14 6.05
CA CYS A 180 -11.41 -3.44 6.11
C CYS A 180 -11.77 -3.84 7.54
N GLN A 181 -10.89 -3.57 8.51
CA GLN A 181 -11.16 -3.75 9.93
C GLN A 181 -12.28 -2.82 10.42
N GLY A 182 -12.16 -1.53 10.08
CA GLY A 182 -13.10 -0.48 10.48
C GLY A 182 -14.51 -0.72 9.94
N THR A 183 -14.66 -1.23 8.72
CA THR A 183 -15.99 -1.52 8.18
C THR A 183 -16.69 -2.67 8.92
N LEU A 184 -15.94 -3.68 9.35
CA LEU A 184 -16.49 -4.78 10.15
C LEU A 184 -16.80 -4.35 11.57
N LYS A 185 -16.01 -3.42 12.11
CA LYS A 185 -16.27 -2.77 13.39
C LYS A 185 -17.58 -2.00 13.37
N LEU A 186 -17.82 -1.20 12.32
CA LEU A 186 -19.08 -0.48 12.11
C LEU A 186 -20.27 -1.45 11.95
N ALA A 187 -20.05 -2.63 11.36
CA ALA A 187 -21.05 -3.68 11.21
C ALA A 187 -21.22 -4.60 12.44
N GLY A 188 -20.55 -4.30 13.56
CA GLY A 188 -20.75 -5.00 14.83
C GLY A 188 -20.17 -6.41 14.87
N HIS A 189 -19.27 -6.76 13.93
CA HIS A 189 -18.64 -8.07 13.90
C HIS A 189 -17.62 -8.26 15.03
N SER A 190 -17.32 -9.51 15.38
CA SER A 190 -16.36 -9.86 16.43
C SER A 190 -14.95 -9.31 16.17
N SER A 191 -14.19 -9.02 17.22
CA SER A 191 -12.80 -8.53 17.11
C SER A 191 -11.89 -9.49 16.33
N ASP A 192 -12.10 -10.80 16.44
CA ASP A 192 -11.35 -11.81 15.66
C ASP A 192 -11.58 -11.63 14.16
N LEU A 193 -12.83 -11.43 13.73
CA LEU A 193 -13.14 -11.19 12.32
C LEU A 193 -12.63 -9.82 11.84
N GLN A 194 -12.66 -8.80 12.70
CA GLN A 194 -12.07 -7.49 12.44
C GLN A 194 -10.54 -7.62 12.18
N GLU A 195 -9.81 -8.37 13.01
CA GLU A 195 -8.37 -8.62 12.85
C GLU A 195 -8.06 -9.44 11.59
N GLN A 196 -8.88 -10.46 11.30
CA GLN A 196 -8.75 -11.22 10.04
C GLN A 196 -8.95 -10.31 8.81
N ALA A 197 -9.89 -9.36 8.86
CA ALA A 197 -10.09 -8.39 7.79
C ALA A 197 -8.94 -7.37 7.66
N TYR A 198 -8.31 -6.99 8.78
CA TYR A 198 -7.08 -6.19 8.78
C TYR A 198 -5.96 -6.90 8.01
N ARG A 199 -5.68 -8.16 8.37
CA ARG A 199 -4.66 -8.99 7.70
C ARG A 199 -5.00 -9.20 6.22
N PHE A 200 -6.27 -9.47 5.89
CA PHE A 200 -6.72 -9.60 4.50
C PHE A 200 -6.41 -8.35 3.66
N GLY A 201 -6.80 -7.16 4.14
CA GLY A 201 -6.59 -5.90 3.42
C GLY A 201 -5.11 -5.60 3.18
N ARG A 202 -4.24 -6.00 4.11
CA ARG A 202 -2.78 -5.91 3.95
C ARG A 202 -2.27 -6.86 2.88
N HIS A 203 -2.68 -8.13 2.91
CA HIS A 203 -2.22 -9.13 1.95
C HIS A 203 -2.67 -8.83 0.51
N ILE A 204 -3.92 -8.39 0.30
CA ILE A 204 -4.37 -8.05 -1.06
C ILE A 204 -3.63 -6.83 -1.62
N ALA A 205 -3.31 -5.84 -0.78
CA ALA A 205 -2.49 -4.70 -1.20
C ALA A 205 -1.08 -5.11 -1.62
N LEU A 206 -0.44 -6.00 -0.85
CA LEU A 206 0.89 -6.53 -1.17
C LEU A 206 0.86 -7.38 -2.44
N ALA A 207 -0.10 -8.28 -2.60
CA ALA A 207 -0.26 -9.08 -3.83
C ALA A 207 -0.44 -8.17 -5.06
N TRP A 208 -1.28 -7.14 -4.95
CA TRP A 208 -1.49 -6.16 -6.03
C TRP A 208 -0.18 -5.46 -6.39
N GLN A 209 0.55 -4.96 -5.40
CA GLN A 209 1.78 -4.23 -5.63
C GLN A 209 2.87 -5.12 -6.27
N ALA A 210 3.05 -6.36 -5.79
CA ALA A 210 3.99 -7.30 -6.38
C ALA A 210 3.65 -7.62 -7.86
N CYS A 211 2.36 -7.71 -8.19
CA CYS A 211 1.91 -7.87 -9.57
C CYS A 211 2.31 -6.66 -10.44
N LEU A 212 2.05 -5.43 -9.96
CA LEU A 212 2.38 -4.20 -10.68
C LEU A 212 3.90 -4.06 -10.92
N GLU A 213 4.71 -4.36 -9.92
CA GLU A 213 6.17 -4.19 -10.00
C GLU A 213 6.87 -5.19 -10.92
N ARG A 214 6.19 -6.28 -11.29
CA ARG A 214 6.67 -7.20 -12.33
C ARG A 214 6.46 -6.68 -13.75
N GLN A 215 5.44 -5.86 -13.98
CA GLN A 215 5.05 -5.37 -15.33
C GLN A 215 6.17 -4.66 -16.11
N PRO A 216 7.03 -3.84 -15.49
CA PRO A 216 8.15 -3.20 -16.20
C PRO A 216 9.16 -4.19 -16.80
N PHE A 217 9.19 -5.44 -16.34
CA PHE A 217 10.19 -6.44 -16.74
C PHE A 217 9.61 -7.53 -17.65
N ILE A 218 8.32 -7.48 -17.99
CA ILE A 218 7.71 -8.42 -18.94
C ILE A 218 8.23 -8.12 -20.36
N SER A 219 8.45 -9.16 -21.16
CA SER A 219 8.98 -9.04 -22.53
C SER A 219 8.22 -8.00 -23.37
N GLY A 220 8.93 -7.03 -23.93
CA GLY A 220 8.37 -5.93 -24.72
C GLY A 220 7.98 -4.70 -23.90
N SER A 221 8.12 -4.74 -22.58
CA SER A 221 7.98 -3.59 -21.68
C SER A 221 9.32 -2.85 -21.52
N ALA A 222 9.29 -1.53 -21.61
CA ALA A 222 10.42 -0.64 -21.29
C ALA A 222 9.98 0.43 -20.27
N GLY A 223 9.01 0.10 -19.41
CA GLY A 223 8.46 1.02 -18.43
C GLY A 223 9.48 1.37 -17.32
N PRO A 224 9.34 2.54 -16.67
CA PRO A 224 10.15 2.89 -15.51
C PRO A 224 9.87 1.92 -14.35
N PHE A 225 10.84 1.75 -13.45
CA PHE A 225 10.70 0.96 -12.24
C PHE A 225 11.41 1.65 -11.06
N SER A 226 11.03 1.28 -9.85
CA SER A 226 11.64 1.79 -8.61
C SER A 226 12.81 0.91 -8.16
N LEU A 227 13.88 1.52 -7.65
CA LEU A 227 15.03 0.80 -7.06
C LEU A 227 14.66 0.05 -5.77
N VAL A 228 13.53 0.37 -5.15
CA VAL A 228 12.98 -0.33 -3.98
C VAL A 228 11.84 -1.30 -4.34
N SER A 229 11.67 -1.63 -5.62
CA SER A 229 10.71 -2.66 -6.05
C SER A 229 11.20 -4.07 -5.70
N ALA A 230 10.26 -5.01 -5.52
CA ALA A 230 10.58 -6.39 -5.16
C ALA A 230 11.58 -7.06 -6.11
N PRO A 231 11.45 -6.93 -7.46
CA PRO A 231 12.43 -7.55 -8.36
C PRO A 231 13.86 -7.04 -8.14
N VAL A 232 14.02 -5.75 -7.85
CA VAL A 232 15.33 -5.15 -7.59
C VAL A 232 15.85 -5.58 -6.22
N LEU A 233 15.04 -5.49 -5.16
CA LEU A 233 15.44 -5.88 -3.81
C LEU A 233 15.87 -7.34 -3.72
N PHE A 234 15.12 -8.27 -4.30
CA PHE A 234 15.51 -9.68 -4.35
C PHE A 234 16.78 -9.91 -5.18
N THR A 235 16.99 -9.13 -6.23
CA THR A 235 18.22 -9.20 -7.03
C THR A 235 19.43 -8.72 -6.25
N LEU A 236 19.29 -7.66 -5.44
CA LEU A 236 20.36 -7.16 -4.56
C LEU A 236 20.74 -8.16 -3.47
N GLU A 237 19.77 -8.88 -2.90
CA GLU A 237 20.02 -9.95 -1.94
C GLU A 237 20.73 -11.16 -2.58
N TYR A 238 20.49 -11.43 -3.87
CA TYR A 238 21.18 -12.51 -4.58
C TYR A 238 22.58 -12.10 -5.08
N ASN A 239 22.71 -10.87 -5.56
CA ASN A 239 23.94 -10.32 -6.14
C ASN A 239 24.34 -9.03 -5.41
N HIS A 240 25.04 -9.17 -4.29
CA HIS A 240 25.46 -8.03 -3.46
C HIS A 240 26.40 -7.07 -4.21
N GLY A 241 27.14 -7.55 -5.23
CA GLY A 241 28.03 -6.72 -6.04
C GLY A 241 27.28 -5.65 -6.84
N LEU A 242 26.01 -5.88 -7.15
CA LEU A 242 25.14 -4.89 -7.82
C LEU A 242 24.92 -3.63 -6.98
N TYR A 243 25.10 -3.70 -5.66
CA TYR A 243 24.86 -2.57 -4.78
C TYR A 243 25.80 -1.38 -5.08
N ALA A 244 27.00 -1.63 -5.63
CA ALA A 244 27.89 -0.56 -6.10
C ALA A 244 27.27 0.33 -7.19
N GLU A 245 26.32 -0.20 -7.97
CA GLU A 245 25.55 0.58 -8.94
C GLU A 245 24.50 1.47 -8.24
N ILE A 246 23.86 0.95 -7.19
CA ILE A 246 22.89 1.70 -6.37
C ILE A 246 23.55 2.88 -5.65
N GLU A 247 24.78 2.69 -5.15
CA GLU A 247 25.53 3.72 -4.42
C GLU A 247 25.76 4.99 -5.25
N LYS A 248 25.83 4.88 -6.58
CA LYS A 248 25.90 6.05 -7.47
C LYS A 248 24.70 6.98 -7.30
N GLY A 249 23.53 6.41 -6.98
CA GLY A 249 22.27 7.11 -6.80
C GLY A 249 22.12 7.90 -5.49
N TYR A 250 23.09 7.83 -4.56
CA TYR A 250 22.97 8.44 -3.23
C TYR A 250 22.78 9.96 -3.26
N HIS A 251 23.31 10.64 -4.27
CA HIS A 251 23.10 12.08 -4.46
C HIS A 251 21.94 12.35 -5.41
N ASN A 252 21.88 11.62 -6.52
CA ASN A 252 20.85 11.75 -7.54
C ASN A 252 20.58 10.36 -8.14
N ILE A 253 19.34 9.89 -8.02
CA ILE A 253 18.96 8.56 -8.54
C ILE A 253 19.24 8.39 -10.05
N ASN A 254 19.32 9.48 -10.81
CA ASN A 254 19.62 9.45 -12.24
C ASN A 254 21.08 9.07 -12.56
N ASP A 255 21.97 9.01 -11.57
CA ASP A 255 23.35 8.55 -11.72
C ASP A 255 23.45 7.00 -11.76
N VAL A 256 22.33 6.29 -11.50
CA VAL A 256 22.22 4.83 -11.55
C VAL A 256 21.93 4.38 -12.99
N ASP A 257 22.65 3.37 -13.48
CA ASP A 257 22.37 2.74 -14.77
C ASP A 257 21.14 1.81 -14.68
N PHE A 258 19.95 2.36 -14.90
CA PHE A 258 18.69 1.59 -14.88
C PHE A 258 18.62 0.48 -15.92
N ASP A 259 19.31 0.61 -17.05
CA ASP A 259 19.33 -0.43 -18.09
C ASP A 259 20.18 -1.63 -17.65
N GLU A 260 21.30 -1.37 -16.98
CA GLU A 260 22.11 -2.42 -16.37
C GLU A 260 21.37 -3.11 -15.21
N ILE A 261 20.72 -2.35 -14.32
CA ILE A 261 19.88 -2.93 -13.26
C ILE A 261 18.81 -3.82 -13.88
N ARG A 262 18.11 -3.35 -14.92
CA ARG A 262 17.08 -4.13 -15.61
C ARG A 262 17.63 -5.42 -16.20
N ARG A 263 18.78 -5.35 -16.88
CA ARG A 263 19.44 -6.53 -17.48
C ARG A 263 19.73 -7.58 -16.41
N ILE A 264 20.29 -7.16 -15.27
CA ILE A 264 20.64 -8.08 -14.17
C ILE A 264 19.39 -8.66 -13.50
N VAL A 265 18.33 -7.87 -13.32
CA VAL A 265 17.04 -8.36 -12.80
C VAL A 265 16.44 -9.44 -13.73
N LEU A 266 16.52 -9.25 -15.04
CA LEU A 266 16.02 -10.20 -16.05
C LEU A 266 16.84 -11.50 -16.10
N GLU A 267 18.13 -11.44 -15.84
CA GLU A 267 19.03 -12.61 -15.78
C GLU A 267 18.99 -13.33 -14.42
N GLY A 268 18.54 -12.65 -13.37
CA GLY A 268 18.53 -13.11 -11.99
C GLY A 268 17.21 -13.71 -11.51
N PRO A 269 17.14 -14.15 -10.24
CA PRO A 269 15.94 -14.76 -9.66
C PRO A 269 14.89 -13.76 -9.21
N GLY A 270 15.14 -12.44 -9.31
CA GLY A 270 14.29 -11.41 -8.69
C GLY A 270 12.82 -11.45 -9.12
N LEU A 271 12.56 -11.72 -10.41
CA LEU A 271 11.19 -11.80 -10.94
C LEU A 271 10.44 -13.04 -10.45
N GLU A 272 11.10 -14.19 -10.42
CA GLU A 272 10.50 -15.43 -9.92
C GLU A 272 10.25 -15.36 -8.40
N LEU A 273 11.16 -14.74 -7.64
CA LEU A 273 10.96 -14.50 -6.21
C LEU A 273 9.81 -13.52 -5.95
N THR A 274 9.70 -12.46 -6.77
CA THR A 274 8.55 -11.54 -6.69
C THR A 274 7.23 -12.24 -7.02
N LYS A 275 7.22 -13.13 -8.02
CA LYS A 275 6.04 -13.94 -8.34
C LYS A 275 5.66 -14.87 -7.19
N LYS A 276 6.64 -15.51 -6.55
CA LYS A 276 6.40 -16.34 -5.36
C LYS A 276 5.80 -15.52 -4.21
N LEU A 277 6.37 -14.35 -3.92
CA LEU A 277 5.87 -13.43 -2.89
C LEU A 277 4.42 -12.98 -3.17
N GLN A 278 4.12 -12.68 -4.43
CA GLN A 278 2.77 -12.36 -4.87
C GLN A 278 1.79 -13.52 -4.60
N SER A 279 2.16 -14.74 -4.98
CA SER A 279 1.33 -15.94 -4.76
C SER A 279 1.10 -16.19 -3.27
N GLU A 280 2.13 -16.07 -2.43
CA GLU A 280 2.01 -16.23 -0.97
C GLU A 280 0.99 -15.26 -0.38
N HIS A 281 1.03 -13.97 -0.75
CA HIS A 281 0.04 -13.00 -0.28
C HIS A 281 -1.36 -13.24 -0.87
N SER A 282 -1.44 -13.68 -2.13
CA SER A 282 -2.72 -14.02 -2.76
C SER A 282 -3.39 -15.20 -2.05
N ASP A 283 -2.62 -16.24 -1.71
CA ASP A 283 -3.08 -17.42 -0.96
C ASP A 283 -3.62 -17.03 0.41
N MET A 284 -2.93 -16.18 1.17
CA MET A 284 -3.42 -15.67 2.46
C MET A 284 -4.74 -14.90 2.31
N SER A 285 -4.88 -14.10 1.24
CA SER A 285 -6.16 -13.44 0.93
C SER A 285 -7.26 -14.45 0.56
N PHE A 286 -6.95 -15.50 -0.19
CA PHE A 286 -7.90 -16.58 -0.52
C PHE A 286 -8.37 -17.33 0.72
N GLU A 287 -7.49 -17.61 1.69
CA GLU A 287 -7.84 -18.29 2.94
C GLU A 287 -8.88 -17.51 3.75
N PHE A 288 -8.76 -16.18 3.82
CA PHE A 288 -9.78 -15.33 4.43
C PHE A 288 -11.10 -15.40 3.65
N LEU A 289 -11.06 -15.22 2.32
CA LEU A 289 -12.26 -15.20 1.49
C LEU A 289 -13.04 -16.53 1.53
N ARG A 290 -12.35 -17.67 1.63
CA ARG A 290 -12.99 -18.99 1.77
C ARG A 290 -13.86 -19.13 3.02
N LYS A 291 -13.57 -18.35 4.07
CA LYS A 291 -14.37 -18.34 5.31
C LYS A 291 -15.63 -17.47 5.18
N LEU A 292 -15.72 -16.63 4.15
CA LEU A 292 -16.86 -15.72 3.96
C LEU A 292 -18.05 -16.41 3.27
N PRO A 293 -19.28 -15.94 3.51
CA PRO A 293 -20.48 -16.43 2.81
C PRO A 293 -20.35 -16.34 1.28
N ASP A 294 -20.99 -17.29 0.57
CA ASP A 294 -21.02 -17.27 -0.89
C ASP A 294 -21.94 -16.18 -1.41
N THR A 295 -21.31 -15.06 -1.80
CA THR A 295 -21.97 -13.85 -2.26
C THR A 295 -21.31 -13.36 -3.54
N GLU A 296 -22.04 -12.60 -4.35
CA GLU A 296 -21.49 -11.92 -5.52
C GLU A 296 -20.33 -11.00 -5.14
N ALA A 297 -20.39 -10.36 -3.96
CA ALA A 297 -19.34 -9.47 -3.48
C ALA A 297 -18.04 -10.24 -3.17
N ARG A 298 -18.14 -11.40 -2.49
CA ARG A 298 -16.98 -12.29 -2.28
C ARG A 298 -16.40 -12.72 -3.63
N ASN A 299 -17.26 -13.13 -4.57
CA ASN A 299 -16.82 -13.61 -5.89
C ASN A 299 -16.18 -12.50 -6.72
N ALA A 300 -16.61 -11.25 -6.57
CA ALA A 300 -15.95 -10.10 -7.18
C ALA A 300 -14.52 -9.89 -6.64
N ILE A 301 -14.29 -10.04 -5.33
CA ILE A 301 -12.94 -9.97 -4.75
C ILE A 301 -12.07 -11.13 -5.26
N LEU A 302 -12.63 -12.34 -5.36
CA LEU A 302 -11.92 -13.49 -5.94
C LEU A 302 -11.50 -13.23 -7.39
N ASN A 303 -12.37 -12.62 -8.20
CA ASN A 303 -12.04 -12.24 -9.58
C ASN A 303 -10.94 -11.17 -9.64
N ILE A 304 -10.92 -10.23 -8.69
CA ILE A 304 -9.84 -9.23 -8.58
C ILE A 304 -8.50 -9.92 -8.31
N LEU A 305 -8.44 -10.85 -7.35
CA LEU A 305 -7.22 -11.61 -7.06
C LEU A 305 -6.78 -12.47 -8.24
N ALA A 306 -7.71 -13.19 -8.88
CA ALA A 306 -7.42 -14.01 -10.05
C ALA A 306 -6.90 -13.20 -11.24
N ALA A 307 -7.27 -11.92 -11.36
CA ALA A 307 -6.76 -11.04 -12.42
C ALA A 307 -5.31 -10.59 -12.19
N MET A 308 -4.74 -10.81 -11.00
CA MET A 308 -3.34 -10.48 -10.69
C MET A 308 -2.36 -11.60 -11.07
N GLU A 309 -2.81 -12.86 -11.14
CA GLU A 309 -1.99 -14.05 -11.39
C GLU A 309 -1.45 -14.14 -12.83
#